data_AF-A0A0M9ECT2-F1
#
_entry.id   AF-A0A0M9ECT2-F1
#
_cell.length_a   1.000
_cell.length_b   1.000
_cell.length_c   1.000
_cell.angle_alpha   90.00
_cell.angle_beta   90.00
_cell.angle_gamma   90.00
#
_symmetry.space_group_name_H-M   'P 1'
#
loop_
_entity.id
_entity.type
_entity.pdbx_description
1 polymer ?
#
loop_
_entity_poly.entity_id
_entity_poly.type
_entity_poly.pdbx_seq_one_letter_code
_entity_poly.pdbx_strand_id
1 'polypeptide(L)'
;TEGVVSGDCNRCSAEDIETYLSIVKSTILDVDGNGKADGGTDGLLLIRYLFENRGDNLVKGVVASDCNRCTAAEIEQYLEEIKE
;
A
#
# COMPACT_ATOMS: atom_id res chain seq x y z
N THR A 1 23.09 -19.55 0.37
CA THR A 1 21.83 -18.88 0.73
C THR A 1 21.20 -19.51 1.97
N GLU A 2 21.59 -20.72 2.38
CA GLU A 2 21.35 -21.22 3.74
C GLU A 2 21.99 -20.28 4.78
N GLY A 3 21.18 -19.83 5.75
CA GLY A 3 21.64 -19.05 6.91
C GLY A 3 21.35 -17.54 6.90
N VAL A 4 20.75 -16.96 5.85
CA VAL A 4 20.42 -15.51 5.81
C VAL A 4 19.01 -15.22 6.34
N VAL A 5 18.16 -16.24 6.40
CA VAL A 5 16.79 -16.13 6.90
C VAL A 5 16.77 -16.55 8.36
N SER A 6 16.40 -15.63 9.26
CA SER A 6 16.30 -15.95 10.70
C SER A 6 15.16 -16.94 10.96
N GLY A 7 15.25 -17.69 12.07
CA GLY A 7 14.22 -18.66 12.44
C GLY A 7 12.83 -18.07 12.72
N ASP A 8 12.75 -16.75 12.93
CA ASP A 8 11.51 -16.00 13.19
C ASP A 8 10.93 -15.35 11.92
N CYS A 9 11.40 -15.79 10.76
CA CYS A 9 10.95 -15.25 9.49
C CYS A 9 9.52 -15.71 9.17
N ASN A 10 8.65 -14.74 8.83
CA ASN A 10 7.26 -14.99 8.41
C ASN A 10 7.10 -15.19 6.90
N ARG A 11 8.08 -14.77 6.08
CA ARG A 11 8.10 -14.93 4.60
C ARG A 11 9.52 -15.15 4.12
N CYS A 12 9.89 -16.42 3.98
CA CYS A 12 11.28 -16.86 3.95
C CYS A 12 11.75 -17.24 2.56
N SER A 13 10.79 -17.37 1.64
CA SER A 13 11.01 -17.64 0.24
C SER A 13 10.40 -16.54 -0.61
N ALA A 14 10.84 -16.48 -1.87
CA ALA A 14 10.18 -15.65 -2.88
C ALA A 14 8.70 -16.04 -3.02
N GLU A 15 8.37 -17.33 -2.93
CA GLU A 15 7.01 -17.85 -2.99
C GLU A 15 6.12 -17.32 -1.84
N ASP A 16 6.64 -17.27 -0.61
CA ASP A 16 5.90 -16.71 0.53
C ASP A 16 5.61 -15.21 0.35
N ILE A 17 6.59 -14.48 -0.21
CA ILE A 17 6.46 -13.04 -0.49
C ILE A 17 5.43 -12.83 -1.59
N GLU A 18 5.50 -13.58 -2.69
CA GLU A 18 4.56 -13.51 -3.81
C GLU A 18 3.14 -13.84 -3.38
N THR A 19 2.97 -14.91 -2.59
CA THR A 19 1.67 -15.32 -2.05
C THR A 19 1.07 -14.21 -1.19
N TYR A 20 1.87 -13.65 -0.27
CA TYR A 20 1.37 -12.56 0.56
C TYR A 20 1.04 -11.32 -0.25
N LEU A 21 1.92 -10.90 -1.17
CA LEU A 21 1.68 -9.71 -1.99
C LEU A 21 0.45 -9.88 -2.89
N SER A 22 0.14 -11.11 -3.32
CA SER A 22 -1.09 -11.39 -4.06
C SER A 22 -2.34 -11.18 -3.20
N ILE A 23 -2.31 -11.57 -1.93
CA ILE A 23 -3.40 -11.32 -0.97
C ILE A 23 -3.49 -9.83 -0.68
N VAL A 24 -2.37 -9.24 -0.27
CA VAL A 24 -1.95 -7.85 -0.48
C VAL A 24 -2.82 -7.00 -1.38
N LYS A 25 -2.66 -7.36 -2.65
CA LYS A 25 -3.10 -6.62 -3.80
C LYS A 25 -4.62 -6.57 -3.93
N SER A 26 -5.31 -7.61 -3.48
CA SER A 26 -6.76 -7.69 -3.59
C SER A 26 -7.50 -7.14 -2.37
N THR A 27 -6.82 -6.92 -1.25
CA THR A 27 -7.46 -6.51 0.01
C THR A 27 -7.04 -5.14 0.53
N ILE A 28 -5.78 -4.73 0.30
CA ILE A 28 -5.17 -3.58 0.97
C ILE A 28 -4.55 -2.56 -0.01
N LEU A 29 -3.99 -2.99 -1.14
CA LEU A 29 -3.24 -2.08 -2.01
C LEU A 29 -4.11 -1.16 -2.89
N ASP A 30 -5.43 -1.28 -2.85
CA ASP A 30 -6.35 -0.33 -3.50
C ASP A 30 -6.58 0.85 -2.54
N VAL A 31 -5.63 1.77 -2.47
CA VAL A 31 -5.58 2.87 -1.50
C VAL A 31 -6.61 3.94 -1.84
N ASP A 32 -6.77 4.30 -3.11
CA ASP A 32 -7.79 5.28 -3.53
C ASP A 32 -9.18 4.64 -3.75
N GLY A 33 -9.29 3.32 -3.65
CA GLY A 33 -10.54 2.60 -3.58
C GLY A 33 -11.27 2.48 -4.91
N ASN A 34 -10.61 2.71 -6.05
CA ASN A 34 -11.23 2.61 -7.38
C ASN A 34 -11.43 1.16 -7.87
N GLY A 35 -11.12 0.16 -7.03
CA GLY A 35 -11.23 -1.26 -7.36
C GLY A 35 -10.02 -1.81 -8.11
N LYS A 36 -8.93 -1.05 -8.22
CA LYS A 36 -7.70 -1.45 -8.90
C LYS A 36 -6.49 -1.06 -8.05
N ALA A 37 -5.74 -2.06 -7.59
CA ALA A 37 -4.41 -1.81 -7.03
C ALA A 37 -3.41 -1.49 -8.16
N ASP A 38 -3.13 -0.20 -8.35
CA ASP A 38 -2.22 0.36 -9.36
C ASP A 38 -1.01 1.04 -8.70
N GLY A 39 0.19 0.73 -9.19
CA GLY A 39 1.42 1.30 -8.63
C GLY A 39 1.57 2.81 -8.85
N GLY A 40 0.97 3.35 -9.92
CA GLY A 40 1.02 4.77 -10.28
C GLY A 40 0.10 5.66 -9.45
N THR A 41 -0.93 5.09 -8.84
CA THR A 41 -1.84 5.80 -7.93
C THR A 41 -1.59 5.35 -6.50
N ASP A 42 -1.92 4.09 -6.19
CA ASP A 42 -1.87 3.55 -4.84
C ASP A 42 -0.46 3.37 -4.31
N GLY A 43 0.43 2.85 -5.16
CA GLY A 43 1.84 2.67 -4.79
C GLY A 43 2.51 4.00 -4.41
N LEU A 44 2.24 5.06 -5.18
CA LEU A 44 2.76 6.39 -4.89
C LEU A 44 2.12 7.01 -3.63
N LEU A 45 0.82 6.81 -3.40
CA LEU A 45 0.15 7.23 -2.16
C LEU A 45 0.78 6.56 -0.94
N LEU A 46 0.97 5.23 -0.99
CA LEU A 46 1.58 4.47 0.10
C LEU A 46 3.03 4.93 0.37
N ILE A 47 3.86 5.05 -0.67
CA ILE A 47 5.25 5.52 -0.53
C ILE A 47 5.29 6.93 0.08
N ARG A 48 4.45 7.86 -0.39
CA ARG A 48 4.38 9.22 0.16
C ARG A 48 4.00 9.20 1.64
N TYR A 49 3.01 8.39 2.02
CA TYR A 49 2.60 8.22 3.40
C TYR A 49 3.73 7.65 4.28
N LEU A 50 4.47 6.65 3.79
CA LEU A 50 5.62 6.07 4.50
C LEU A 50 6.76 7.07 4.71
N PHE A 51 6.92 8.03 3.80
CA PHE A 51 7.84 9.16 3.95
C PHE A 51 7.24 10.35 4.72
N GLU A 52 6.22 10.11 5.54
CA GLU A 52 5.57 11.12 6.40
C GLU A 52 4.95 12.31 5.63
N ASN A 53 4.73 12.20 4.32
CA ASN A 53 3.96 13.20 3.58
C ASN A 53 2.47 13.05 3.90
N ARG A 54 1.82 14.17 4.21
CA ARG A 54 0.41 14.26 4.60
C ARG A 54 -0.26 15.44 3.87
N GLY A 55 -1.59 15.52 3.95
CA GLY A 55 -2.39 16.58 3.34
C GLY A 55 -2.21 16.64 1.81
N ASP A 56 -2.12 17.84 1.25
CA ASP A 56 -2.00 18.02 -0.20
C ASP A 56 -0.80 17.31 -0.82
N ASN A 57 0.33 17.23 -0.09
CA ASN A 57 1.54 16.57 -0.58
C ASN A 57 1.34 15.05 -0.75
N LEU A 58 0.43 14.45 0.03
CA LEU A 58 0.07 13.04 -0.13
C LEU A 58 -0.62 12.82 -1.47
N VAL A 59 -1.67 13.60 -1.75
CA VAL A 59 -2.62 13.31 -2.85
C VAL A 59 -2.33 14.01 -4.17
N LYS A 60 -1.52 15.07 -4.18
CA LYS A 60 -1.31 15.91 -5.36
C LYS A 60 -0.80 15.11 -6.56
N GLY A 61 -1.64 15.07 -7.60
CA GLY A 61 -1.32 14.52 -8.92
C GLY A 61 -1.17 13.00 -8.99
N VAL A 62 -1.64 12.25 -7.97
CA VAL A 62 -1.49 10.78 -7.92
C VAL A 62 -2.80 10.02 -7.66
N VAL A 63 -3.83 10.67 -7.14
CA VAL A 63 -5.15 10.02 -6.94
C VAL A 63 -5.80 9.73 -8.30
N ALA A 64 -6.34 8.53 -8.50
CA ALA A 64 -7.03 8.19 -9.73
C ALA A 64 -8.28 9.05 -9.95
N SER A 65 -8.66 9.27 -11.21
CA SER A 65 -9.87 10.04 -11.54
C SER A 65 -11.16 9.32 -11.16
N ASP A 66 -11.13 8.00 -11.02
CA ASP A 66 -12.23 7.12 -10.62
C ASP A 66 -12.15 6.68 -9.15
N CYS A 67 -11.44 7.44 -8.31
CA CYS A 67 -11.28 7.18 -6.87
C CYS A 67 -12.61 7.12 -6.11
N ASN A 68 -12.65 6.31 -5.06
CA ASN A 68 -13.70 6.32 -4.03
C ASN A 68 -13.23 6.98 -2.72
N ARG A 69 -11.90 7.02 -2.50
CA ARG A 69 -11.20 7.79 -1.45
C ARG A 69 -10.32 8.81 -2.17
N CYS A 70 -10.81 10.04 -2.27
CA CYS A 70 -10.21 11.04 -3.14
C CYS A 70 -9.46 12.13 -2.38
N THR A 71 -9.69 12.24 -1.08
CA THR A 71 -9.11 13.28 -0.24
C THR A 71 -7.96 12.75 0.61
N ALA A 72 -7.05 13.64 1.01
CA ALA A 72 -5.96 13.27 1.91
C ALA A 72 -6.49 12.69 3.23
N ALA A 73 -7.58 13.24 3.77
CA ALA A 73 -8.18 12.77 5.01
C ALA A 73 -8.70 11.32 4.90
N GLU A 74 -9.43 10.98 3.84
CA GLU A 74 -9.94 9.62 3.61
C GLU A 74 -8.81 8.61 3.40
N ILE A 75 -7.78 9.01 2.64
CA ILE A 75 -6.62 8.16 2.36
C ILE A 75 -5.77 7.96 3.63
N GLU A 76 -5.51 9.02 4.40
CA GLU A 76 -4.77 8.91 5.65
C GLU A 76 -5.51 8.04 6.66
N GLN A 77 -6.84 8.20 6.77
CA GLN A 77 -7.66 7.34 7.62
C GLN A 77 -7.53 5.87 7.20
N TYR A 78 -7.68 5.58 5.90
CA TYR A 78 -7.55 4.21 5.40
C TYR A 78 -6.16 3.62 5.67
N LEU A 79 -5.10 4.40 5.41
CA LEU A 79 -3.72 3.97 5.63
C LEU A 79 -3.39 3.76 7.12
N GLU A 80 -4.01 4.50 8.03
CA GLU A 80 -3.89 4.27 9.47
C GLU A 80 -4.66 3.00 9.90
N GLU A 81 -5.85 2.75 9.35
CA GLU A 81 -6.65 1.56 9.67
C GLU A 81 -5.98 0.24 9.25
N ILE A 82 -5.22 0.22 8.15
CA ILE A 82 -4.52 -0.99 7.66
C ILE A 82 -3.13 -1.20 8.31
N LYS A 83 -2.64 -0.21 9.06
CA LYS A 83 -1.32 -0.25 9.73
C LYS A 83 -1.38 -1.05 11.04
N GLU A 84 -2.56 -1.12 11.66
CA GLU A 84 -2.85 -1.87 12.89
C GLU A 84 -3.27 -3.32 12.60
#